data_AF-A0A7M2SY67-F1
#
_entry.id   AF-A0A7M2SY67-F1
#
_cell.length_a   1.000
_cell.length_b   1.000
_cell.length_c   1.000
_cell.angle_alpha   90.00
_cell.angle_beta   90.00
_cell.angle_gamma   90.00
#
_symmetry.space_group_name_H-M   'P 1'
#
loop_
_entity.id
_entity.type
_entity.pdbx_description
1 polymer ?
#
loop_
_entity_poly.entity_id
_entity_poly.type
_entity_poly.pdbx_seq_one_letter_code
_entity_poly.pdbx_strand_id
1 'polypeptide(L)'
;MTPSVTAPTRRACPAVTLAEHVAALLPARAGSPWTVEPCSPWWTARYPGARLVQGERALVLVARTWDTEIGWQLPDREPTRPDVCLDHLAPAAIAREVLRLVLPVVDDEAARRLEDGARARRALLYEIGNAMRAQGVATYERAGLLVNTSGVTWSSSGCRYSATLHGTNPVADVQIQGPVRAVERAVAHFLPEAASGSRVVPAGIRGRLERRMAQVLARHGHVEQLEQKGLAFGSGSGPYGHVAPAFDPAARAHDTTPASVDLHAVGVDFLVSLAPHLAR
;
A
#
# COMPACT_ATOMS: atom_id res chain seq x y z
N MET A 1 28.19 39.25 34.60
CA MET A 1 28.10 38.23 33.53
C MET A 1 27.30 37.07 34.10
N THR A 2 26.05 36.94 33.69
CA THR A 2 25.17 35.83 34.10
C THR A 2 25.52 34.60 33.26
N PRO A 3 25.79 33.43 33.86
CA PRO A 3 26.05 32.21 33.09
C PRO A 3 24.79 31.82 32.31
N SER A 4 24.93 31.64 31.00
CA SER A 4 23.90 31.02 30.16
C SER A 4 23.61 29.62 30.69
N VAL A 5 22.44 29.44 31.28
CA VAL A 5 21.91 28.13 31.64
C VAL A 5 21.54 27.43 30.34
N THR A 6 22.44 26.56 29.87
CA THR A 6 22.16 25.65 28.77
C THR A 6 21.02 24.73 29.22
N ALA A 7 19.85 24.89 28.60
CA ALA A 7 18.71 24.02 28.89
C ALA A 7 19.11 22.54 28.66
N PRO A 8 18.69 21.60 29.53
CA PRO A 8 19.01 20.20 29.35
C PRO A 8 18.46 19.71 28.02
N THR A 9 19.32 19.10 27.21
CA THR A 9 18.95 18.45 25.94
C THR A 9 17.89 17.39 26.26
N ARG A 10 16.64 17.66 25.90
CA ARG A 10 15.52 16.75 26.10
C ARG A 10 15.89 15.43 25.41
N ARG A 11 15.95 14.32 26.15
CA ARG A 11 16.20 13.00 25.54
C ARG A 11 15.12 12.79 24.47
N ALA A 12 15.55 12.63 23.22
CA ALA A 12 14.65 12.36 22.12
C ALA A 12 13.86 11.09 22.44
N CYS A 13 12.53 11.18 22.42
CA CYS A 13 11.67 10.02 22.60
C CYS A 13 11.86 9.10 21.38
N PRO A 14 12.27 7.82 21.56
CA PRO A 14 12.52 6.91 20.43
C PRO A 14 11.32 6.79 19.47
N ALA A 15 10.10 6.82 20.00
CA ALA A 15 8.89 6.78 19.20
C ALA A 15 8.73 8.04 18.31
N VAL A 16 9.10 9.22 18.80
CA VAL A 16 9.05 10.47 18.03
C VAL A 16 10.05 10.42 16.87
N THR A 17 11.30 10.04 17.16
CA THR A 17 12.32 9.92 16.11
C THR A 17 11.96 8.85 15.08
N LEU A 18 11.40 7.72 15.50
CA LEU A 18 10.90 6.71 14.57
C LEU A 18 9.74 7.24 13.72
N ALA A 19 8.77 7.91 14.35
CA ALA A 19 7.63 8.51 13.67
C ALA A 19 8.04 9.61 12.67
N GLU A 20 9.06 10.42 12.96
CA GLU A 20 9.61 11.42 12.02
C GLU A 20 10.15 10.75 10.75
N HIS A 21 10.92 9.66 10.89
CA HIS A 21 11.43 8.91 9.74
C HIS A 21 10.30 8.22 8.95
N VAL A 22 9.28 7.69 9.64
CA VAL A 22 8.11 7.09 8.98
C VAL A 22 7.31 8.17 8.24
N ALA A 23 7.03 9.30 8.88
CA ALA A 23 6.29 10.42 8.31
C ALA A 23 6.94 10.96 7.02
N ALA A 24 8.28 11.01 6.99
CA ALA A 24 9.04 11.43 5.80
C ALA A 24 8.91 10.47 4.60
N LEU A 25 8.50 9.23 4.83
CA LEU A 25 8.29 8.21 3.79
C LEU A 25 6.82 8.09 3.36
N LEU A 26 5.90 8.71 4.08
CA LEU A 26 4.48 8.71 3.73
C LEU A 26 4.15 9.85 2.75
N PRO A 27 3.26 9.64 1.78
CA PRO A 27 2.85 10.69 0.86
C PRO A 27 2.17 11.88 1.55
N ALA A 28 2.42 13.07 1.01
CA ALA A 28 1.62 14.26 1.30
C ALA A 28 0.31 14.21 0.51
N ARG A 29 -0.84 14.30 1.18
CA ARG A 29 -2.16 14.37 0.53
C ARG A 29 -2.62 15.80 0.40
N ALA A 30 -3.08 16.18 -0.80
CA ALA A 30 -3.44 17.55 -1.14
C ALA A 30 -2.38 18.60 -0.73
N GLY A 31 -1.09 18.24 -0.77
CA GLY A 31 0.02 19.12 -0.38
C GLY A 31 0.27 19.23 1.13
N SER A 32 -0.51 18.56 1.98
CA SER A 32 -0.32 18.54 3.43
C SER A 32 0.61 17.38 3.83
N PRO A 33 1.82 17.62 4.36
CA PRO A 33 2.68 16.54 4.85
C PRO A 33 2.17 15.99 6.18
N TRP A 34 2.71 14.84 6.59
CA TRP A 34 2.49 14.31 7.94
C TRP A 34 3.30 15.11 8.96
N THR A 35 2.66 15.52 10.05
CA THR A 35 3.30 16.17 11.20
C THR A 35 3.38 15.21 12.38
N VAL A 36 4.43 15.31 13.19
CA VAL A 36 4.66 14.40 14.32
C VAL A 36 4.59 15.16 15.64
N GLU A 37 3.82 14.63 16.58
CA GLU A 37 3.73 15.14 17.95
C GLU A 37 3.92 14.02 18.99
N PRO A 38 4.53 14.28 20.15
CA PRO A 38 4.57 13.31 21.24
C PRO A 38 3.17 12.94 21.71
N CYS A 39 2.94 11.65 21.99
CA CYS A 39 1.65 11.15 22.45
C CYS A 39 1.85 10.16 23.62
N SER A 40 0.82 10.01 24.45
CA SER A 40 0.77 8.99 25.52
C SER A 40 -0.46 8.11 25.31
N PRO A 41 -0.39 7.12 24.41
CA PRO A 41 -1.51 6.23 24.15
C PRO A 41 -1.85 5.41 25.38
N TRP A 42 -3.13 5.31 25.69
CA TRP A 42 -3.60 4.70 26.93
C TRP A 42 -3.40 3.18 26.95
N TRP A 43 -3.39 2.50 25.78
CA TRP A 43 -3.17 1.04 25.70
C TRP A 43 -1.71 0.65 25.96
N THR A 44 -0.79 1.62 25.95
CA THR A 44 0.61 1.42 26.32
C THR A 44 0.99 2.39 27.43
N ALA A 45 0.30 2.31 28.57
CA ALA A 45 0.57 3.13 29.77
C ALA A 45 2.04 3.18 30.22
N ARG A 46 2.88 2.24 29.75
CA ARG A 46 4.32 2.13 30.06
C ARG A 46 5.26 2.62 28.95
N TYR A 47 4.78 2.85 27.72
CA TYR A 47 5.62 3.22 26.58
C TYR A 47 5.16 4.56 25.98
N PRO A 48 6.06 5.55 25.86
CA PRO A 48 5.72 6.79 25.17
C PRO A 48 5.49 6.51 23.68
N GLY A 49 4.49 7.17 23.11
CA GLY A 49 4.17 7.07 21.70
C GLY A 49 4.45 8.38 20.95
N ALA A 50 4.21 8.34 19.65
CA ALA A 50 4.18 9.50 18.79
C ALA A 50 2.93 9.44 17.92
N ARG A 51 2.32 10.59 17.69
CA ARG A 51 1.14 10.73 16.84
C ARG A 51 1.56 11.43 15.55
N LEU A 52 1.30 10.76 14.43
CA LEU A 52 1.45 11.30 13.09
C LEU A 52 0.09 11.83 12.65
N VAL A 53 0.01 13.08 12.21
CA VAL A 53 -1.25 13.75 11.84
C VAL A 53 -1.16 14.27 10.41
N GLN A 54 -2.22 14.06 9.63
CA GLN A 54 -2.38 14.64 8.29
C GLN A 54 -3.86 14.93 8.03
N GLY A 55 -4.24 16.18 8.20
CA GLY A 55 -5.65 16.58 8.18
C GLY A 55 -6.42 15.90 9.33
N GLU A 56 -7.51 15.23 9.00
CA GLU A 56 -8.34 14.50 9.97
C GLU A 56 -7.82 13.09 10.29
N ARG A 57 -6.86 12.60 9.50
CA ARG A 57 -6.26 11.28 9.69
C ARG A 57 -5.12 11.38 10.68
N ALA A 58 -5.09 10.47 11.63
CA ALA A 58 -3.93 10.33 12.51
C ALA A 58 -3.56 8.86 12.71
N LEU A 59 -2.26 8.63 12.94
CA LEU A 59 -1.67 7.36 13.31
C LEU A 59 -0.97 7.55 14.65
N VAL A 60 -1.09 6.57 15.53
CA VAL A 60 -0.39 6.53 16.81
C VAL A 60 0.60 5.39 16.75
N LEU A 61 1.87 5.74 16.78
CA LEU A 61 3.00 4.82 16.72
C LEU A 61 3.60 4.68 18.12
N VAL A 62 3.78 3.44 18.56
CA VAL A 62 4.50 3.11 19.78
C VAL A 62 5.69 2.24 19.43
N ALA A 63 6.89 2.71 19.77
CA ALA A 63 8.13 1.97 19.57
C ALA A 63 8.51 1.25 20.87
N ARG A 64 8.55 -0.09 20.86
CA ARG A 64 9.12 -0.88 21.95
C ARG A 64 10.50 -1.37 21.57
N THR A 65 11.13 -2.17 22.43
CA THR A 65 12.51 -2.63 22.23
C THR A 65 12.68 -3.45 20.95
N TRP A 66 11.66 -4.21 20.53
CA TRP A 66 11.77 -5.19 19.44
C TRP A 66 10.64 -5.12 18.41
N ASP A 67 9.67 -4.25 18.62
CA ASP A 67 8.48 -4.18 17.79
C ASP A 67 7.90 -2.76 17.76
N THR A 68 6.99 -2.57 16.81
CA THR A 68 6.23 -1.35 16.63
C THR A 68 4.74 -1.68 16.68
N GLU A 69 4.01 -0.95 17.52
CA GLU A 69 2.56 -0.98 17.56
C GLU A 69 2.00 0.27 16.87
N ILE A 70 0.95 0.08 16.07
CA ILE A 70 0.33 1.14 15.30
C ILE A 70 -1.18 1.09 15.51
N GLY A 71 -1.75 2.17 16.03
CA GLY A 71 -3.18 2.43 16.02
C GLY A 71 -3.50 3.56 15.06
N TRP A 72 -4.70 3.59 14.48
CA TRP A 72 -5.17 4.75 13.71
C TRP A 72 -6.24 5.54 14.46
N GLN A 73 -6.47 6.78 14.05
CA GLN A 73 -7.40 7.68 14.73
C GLN A 73 -8.11 8.54 13.68
N LEU A 74 -9.40 8.75 13.92
CA LEU A 74 -10.26 9.71 13.24
C LEU A 74 -10.95 10.58 14.31
N PRO A 75 -11.56 11.74 13.96
CA PRO A 75 -12.12 12.66 14.97
C PRO A 75 -13.10 12.03 15.96
N ASP A 76 -13.80 10.97 15.57
CA ASP A 76 -14.81 10.22 16.34
C ASP A 76 -14.34 8.84 16.79
N ARG A 77 -13.07 8.47 16.54
CA ARG A 77 -12.50 7.19 16.94
C ARG A 77 -11.12 7.35 17.55
N GLU A 78 -11.06 7.11 18.85
CA GLU A 78 -9.81 6.94 19.57
C GLU A 78 -9.33 5.48 19.48
N PRO A 79 -8.06 5.21 19.11
CA PRO A 79 -7.52 3.87 19.14
C PRO A 79 -7.51 3.33 20.58
N THR A 80 -8.00 2.10 20.75
CA THR A 80 -8.12 1.46 22.06
C THR A 80 -7.16 0.29 22.29
N ARG A 81 -6.49 -0.10 21.21
CA ARG A 81 -5.51 -1.17 21.09
C ARG A 81 -4.74 -0.94 19.79
N PRO A 82 -3.59 -1.57 19.57
CA PRO A 82 -2.96 -1.54 18.26
C PRO A 82 -3.88 -2.17 17.20
N ASP A 83 -3.95 -1.53 16.04
CA ASP A 83 -4.57 -2.07 14.83
C ASP A 83 -3.59 -2.98 14.07
N VAL A 84 -2.29 -2.67 14.14
CA VAL A 84 -1.20 -3.46 13.56
C VAL A 84 -0.04 -3.56 14.55
N CYS A 85 0.57 -4.75 14.63
CA CYS A 85 1.80 -4.99 15.37
C CYS A 85 2.86 -5.51 14.38
N LEU A 86 4.05 -4.90 14.39
CA LEU A 86 5.17 -5.23 13.52
C LEU A 86 6.37 -5.64 14.36
N ASP A 87 7.02 -6.74 14.05
CA ASP A 87 8.16 -7.31 14.80
C ASP A 87 9.51 -6.66 14.46
N HIS A 88 9.48 -5.39 14.04
CA HIS A 88 10.68 -4.64 13.64
C HIS A 88 10.54 -3.13 13.88
N LEU A 89 11.68 -2.45 13.86
CA LEU A 89 11.81 -1.00 14.06
C LEU A 89 12.30 -0.24 12.81
N ALA A 90 12.38 -0.91 11.66
CA ALA A 90 12.87 -0.30 10.43
C ALA A 90 11.84 0.69 9.83
N PRO A 91 12.15 2.01 9.72
CA PRO A 91 11.18 3.01 9.28
C PRO A 91 10.56 2.72 7.92
N ALA A 92 11.36 2.23 6.96
CA ALA A 92 10.88 1.92 5.61
C ALA A 92 9.91 0.73 5.57
N ALA A 93 10.17 -0.31 6.35
CA ALA A 93 9.26 -1.46 6.47
C ALA A 93 7.95 -1.05 7.17
N ILE A 94 8.05 -0.22 8.22
CA ILE A 94 6.89 0.33 8.92
C ILE A 94 6.04 1.20 7.97
N ALA A 95 6.65 2.14 7.26
CA ALA A 95 5.94 3.01 6.31
C ALA A 95 5.26 2.19 5.21
N ARG A 96 5.92 1.14 4.70
CA ARG A 96 5.33 0.21 3.74
C ARG A 96 4.08 -0.45 4.30
N GLU A 97 4.12 -1.06 5.48
CA GLU A 97 2.94 -1.71 6.04
C GLU A 97 1.84 -0.72 6.46
N VAL A 98 2.20 0.51 6.87
CA VAL A 98 1.22 1.59 7.08
C VAL A 98 0.46 1.90 5.78
N LEU A 99 1.17 2.07 4.66
CA LEU A 99 0.58 2.31 3.35
C LEU A 99 -0.28 1.13 2.87
N ARG A 100 0.14 -0.09 3.19
CA ARG A 100 -0.45 -1.33 2.70
C ARG A 100 -1.67 -1.78 3.50
N LEU A 101 -1.64 -1.60 4.82
CA LEU A 101 -2.62 -2.19 5.76
C LEU A 101 -3.45 -1.13 6.49
N VAL A 102 -2.81 -0.04 6.94
CA VAL A 102 -3.45 0.90 7.86
C VAL A 102 -4.19 2.01 7.11
N LEU A 103 -3.51 2.72 6.22
CA LEU A 103 -4.10 3.86 5.50
C LEU A 103 -5.32 3.49 4.65
N PRO A 104 -5.37 2.34 3.95
CA PRO A 104 -6.59 1.95 3.24
C PRO A 104 -7.82 1.85 4.15
N VAL A 105 -7.64 1.35 5.38
CA VAL A 105 -8.72 1.23 6.38
C VAL A 105 -9.13 2.60 6.91
N VAL A 106 -8.16 3.45 7.24
CA VAL A 106 -8.42 4.83 7.69
C VAL A 106 -9.20 5.60 6.64
N ASP A 107 -8.79 5.46 5.37
CA ASP A 107 -9.41 6.16 4.27
C ASP A 107 -10.82 5.64 4.00
N ASP A 108 -11.04 4.33 4.02
CA ASP A 108 -12.39 3.75 3.86
C ASP A 108 -13.35 4.26 4.96
N GLU A 109 -12.90 4.24 6.21
CA GLU A 109 -13.69 4.75 7.33
C GLU A 109 -13.92 6.26 7.23
N ALA A 110 -12.92 7.04 6.79
CA ALA A 110 -13.07 8.48 6.51
C ALA A 110 -14.10 8.73 5.40
N ALA A 111 -14.05 7.95 4.32
CA ALA A 111 -14.88 8.14 3.14
C ALA A 111 -16.36 7.82 3.37
N ARG A 112 -16.69 6.95 4.33
CA ARG A 112 -18.10 6.68 4.73
C ARG A 112 -18.84 7.93 5.24
N ARG A 113 -18.11 8.97 5.63
CA ARG A 113 -18.68 10.25 6.08
C ARG A 113 -18.95 11.25 4.94
N LEU A 114 -18.53 10.94 3.71
CA LEU A 114 -18.64 11.87 2.57
C LEU A 114 -19.97 11.71 1.83
N GLU A 115 -20.69 12.82 1.64
CA GLU A 115 -21.95 12.87 0.89
C GLU A 115 -21.74 12.85 -0.65
N ASP A 116 -20.66 13.45 -1.16
CA ASP A 116 -20.35 13.53 -2.61
C ASP A 116 -19.18 12.60 -2.99
N GLY A 117 -19.48 11.30 -3.09
CA GLY A 117 -18.51 10.28 -3.46
C GLY A 117 -17.92 10.45 -4.86
N ALA A 118 -18.63 11.09 -5.79
CA ALA A 118 -18.16 11.25 -7.17
C ALA A 118 -17.04 12.28 -7.26
N ARG A 119 -17.19 13.43 -6.59
CA ARG A 119 -16.15 14.46 -6.53
C ARG A 119 -14.92 13.95 -5.79
N ALA A 120 -15.12 13.30 -4.64
CA ALA A 120 -14.02 12.72 -3.84
C ALA A 120 -13.21 11.71 -4.65
N ARG A 121 -13.89 10.78 -5.32
CA ARG A 121 -13.24 9.79 -6.20
C ARG A 121 -12.42 10.43 -7.32
N ARG A 122 -12.94 11.49 -7.95
CA ARG A 122 -12.21 12.19 -9.01
C ARG A 122 -10.95 12.87 -8.48
N ALA A 123 -11.02 13.50 -7.32
CA ALA A 123 -9.85 14.09 -6.66
C ALA A 123 -8.77 13.04 -6.38
N LEU A 124 -9.16 11.87 -5.86
CA LEU A 124 -8.23 10.74 -5.61
C LEU A 124 -7.53 10.26 -6.89
N LEU A 125 -8.27 10.13 -8.00
CA LEU A 125 -7.68 9.75 -9.29
C LEU A 125 -6.75 10.82 -9.85
N TYR A 126 -7.08 12.11 -9.68
CA TYR A 126 -6.18 13.21 -10.03
C TYR A 126 -4.88 13.14 -9.22
N GLU A 127 -4.94 12.78 -7.94
CA GLU A 127 -3.73 12.62 -7.12
C GLU A 127 -2.84 11.48 -7.61
N ILE A 128 -3.42 10.32 -7.93
CA ILE A 128 -2.69 9.20 -8.55
C ILE A 128 -2.09 9.65 -9.89
N GLY A 129 -2.90 10.27 -10.75
CA GLY A 129 -2.49 10.73 -12.07
C GLY A 129 -1.37 11.77 -12.01
N ASN A 130 -1.47 12.73 -11.10
CA ASN A 130 -0.43 13.74 -10.85
C ASN A 130 0.88 13.09 -10.38
N ALA A 131 0.82 12.11 -9.46
CA ALA A 131 2.00 11.41 -8.98
C ALA A 131 2.73 10.66 -10.11
N MET A 132 2.00 9.98 -10.98
CA MET A 132 2.57 9.29 -12.16
C MET A 132 3.15 10.28 -13.18
N ARG A 133 2.44 11.38 -13.46
CA ARG A 133 2.92 12.45 -14.36
C ARG A 133 4.18 13.14 -13.83
N ALA A 134 4.31 13.30 -12.51
CA ALA A 134 5.53 13.83 -11.90
C ALA A 134 6.76 12.93 -12.13
N GLN A 135 6.56 11.64 -12.47
CA GLN A 135 7.62 10.72 -12.86
C GLN A 135 7.83 10.63 -14.39
N GLY A 136 7.11 11.44 -15.18
CA GLY A 136 7.29 11.55 -16.63
C GLY A 136 6.37 10.67 -17.47
N VAL A 137 5.39 9.99 -16.89
CA VAL A 137 4.46 9.12 -17.63
C VAL A 137 3.13 9.80 -17.90
N ALA A 138 2.63 9.67 -19.13
CA ALA A 138 1.32 10.17 -19.51
C ALA A 138 0.20 9.33 -18.87
N THR A 139 -0.81 10.00 -18.34
CA THR A 139 -1.97 9.38 -17.70
C THR A 139 -3.23 9.73 -18.46
N TYR A 140 -4.14 8.76 -18.57
CA TYR A 140 -5.46 8.96 -19.15
C TYR A 140 -6.53 8.64 -18.10
N GLU A 141 -7.27 9.66 -17.69
CA GLU A 141 -8.40 9.55 -16.76
C GLU A 141 -9.70 9.35 -17.53
N ARG A 142 -10.54 8.43 -17.05
CA ARG A 142 -11.83 8.15 -17.66
C ARG A 142 -12.90 7.87 -16.62
N ALA A 143 -14.14 8.23 -16.95
CA ALA A 143 -15.29 7.61 -16.31
C ALA A 143 -15.20 6.09 -16.53
N GLY A 144 -15.48 5.31 -15.49
CA GLY A 144 -15.45 3.86 -15.59
C GLY A 144 -16.65 3.32 -16.35
N LEU A 145 -16.55 2.06 -16.78
CA LEU A 145 -17.60 1.41 -17.58
C LEU A 145 -18.84 1.05 -16.75
N LEU A 146 -18.68 0.93 -15.44
CA LEU A 146 -19.76 0.64 -14.50
C LEU A 146 -20.21 1.92 -13.79
N VAL A 147 -21.46 1.92 -13.34
CA VAL A 147 -21.99 3.01 -12.50
C VAL A 147 -21.11 3.18 -11.26
N ASN A 148 -20.87 4.43 -10.87
CA ASN A 148 -20.05 4.80 -9.71
C ASN A 148 -18.58 4.33 -9.79
N THR A 149 -18.06 4.11 -11.00
CA THR A 149 -16.64 3.80 -11.19
C THR A 149 -15.93 4.91 -11.96
N SER A 150 -14.66 5.10 -11.63
CA SER A 150 -13.77 6.01 -12.37
C SER A 150 -12.37 5.43 -12.31
N GLY A 151 -11.57 5.65 -13.35
CA GLY A 151 -10.23 5.08 -13.38
C GLY A 151 -9.21 5.97 -14.08
N VAL A 152 -7.96 5.69 -13.75
CA VAL A 152 -6.79 6.29 -14.39
C VAL A 152 -5.93 5.18 -14.96
N THR A 153 -5.48 5.35 -16.19
CA THR A 153 -4.63 4.39 -16.90
C THR A 153 -3.32 5.03 -17.31
N TRP A 154 -2.25 4.25 -17.29
CA TRP A 154 -0.93 4.66 -17.75
C TRP A 154 -0.16 3.43 -18.27
N SER A 155 0.95 3.65 -18.94
CA SER A 155 1.82 2.58 -19.43
C SER A 155 3.27 2.92 -19.11
N SER A 156 4.03 1.94 -18.63
CA SER A 156 5.47 2.07 -18.36
C SER A 156 6.13 0.69 -18.40
N SER A 157 7.41 0.62 -18.77
CA SER A 157 8.21 -0.61 -18.71
C SER A 157 7.58 -1.85 -19.37
N GLY A 158 6.83 -1.65 -20.45
CA GLY A 158 6.12 -2.74 -21.15
C GLY A 158 4.85 -3.23 -20.47
N CYS A 159 4.47 -2.65 -19.34
CA CYS A 159 3.21 -2.87 -18.67
C CYS A 159 2.22 -1.74 -18.98
N ARG A 160 0.94 -2.12 -19.06
CA ARG A 160 -0.21 -1.23 -18.98
C ARG A 160 -0.83 -1.39 -17.60
N TYR A 161 -1.13 -0.26 -16.98
CA TYR A 161 -1.74 -0.16 -15.67
C TYR A 161 -3.11 0.51 -15.76
N SER A 162 -4.03 0.06 -14.93
CA SER A 162 -5.33 0.72 -14.72
C SER A 162 -5.68 0.67 -13.25
N ALA A 163 -5.83 1.83 -12.61
CA ALA A 163 -6.37 1.93 -11.26
C ALA A 163 -7.84 2.38 -11.34
N THR A 164 -8.74 1.64 -10.72
CA THR A 164 -10.18 1.90 -10.72
C THR A 164 -10.68 2.06 -9.29
N LEU A 165 -11.39 3.15 -9.01
CA LEU A 165 -12.06 3.38 -7.73
C LEU A 165 -13.57 3.16 -7.89
N HIS A 166 -14.19 2.63 -6.83
CA HIS A 166 -15.60 2.24 -6.81
C HIS A 166 -16.36 2.98 -5.70
N GLY A 167 -17.48 3.61 -6.04
CA GLY A 167 -18.32 4.32 -5.06
C GLY A 167 -17.55 5.43 -4.34
N THR A 168 -17.63 5.45 -3.02
CA THR A 168 -16.86 6.31 -2.12
C THR A 168 -15.54 5.66 -1.68
N ASN A 169 -15.30 4.39 -1.98
CA ASN A 169 -14.16 3.64 -1.47
C ASN A 169 -12.83 4.21 -2.03
N PRO A 170 -11.93 4.71 -1.18
CA PRO A 170 -10.64 5.28 -1.58
C PRO A 170 -9.56 4.23 -1.85
N VAL A 171 -9.98 2.97 -1.98
CA VAL A 171 -9.13 1.84 -2.29
C VAL A 171 -9.40 1.38 -3.72
N ALA A 172 -8.33 1.17 -4.48
CA ALA A 172 -8.38 0.91 -5.91
C ALA A 172 -8.22 -0.57 -6.26
N ASP A 173 -8.91 -0.97 -7.31
CA ASP A 173 -8.61 -2.15 -8.09
C ASP A 173 -7.58 -1.79 -9.15
N VAL A 174 -6.43 -2.47 -9.13
CA VAL A 174 -5.28 -2.19 -9.99
C VAL A 174 -5.07 -3.37 -10.92
N GLN A 175 -5.30 -3.15 -12.20
CA GLN A 175 -4.98 -4.12 -13.25
C GLN A 175 -3.60 -3.82 -13.85
N ILE A 176 -2.77 -4.85 -13.96
CA ILE A 176 -1.44 -4.82 -14.55
C ILE A 176 -1.41 -5.83 -15.70
N GLN A 177 -1.14 -5.37 -16.92
CA GLN A 177 -1.10 -6.19 -18.13
C GLN A 177 0.22 -5.99 -18.88
N GLY A 178 0.86 -7.06 -19.32
CA GLY A 178 2.09 -6.96 -20.11
C GLY A 178 2.82 -8.29 -20.24
N PRO A 179 4.09 -8.25 -20.68
CA PRO A 179 5.00 -9.40 -20.62
C PRO A 179 5.14 -9.93 -19.19
N VAL A 180 5.09 -11.24 -19.00
CA VAL A 180 5.15 -11.87 -17.66
C VAL A 180 6.33 -11.36 -16.84
N ARG A 181 7.51 -11.17 -17.44
CA ARG A 181 8.68 -10.66 -16.70
C ARG A 181 8.49 -9.24 -16.17
N ALA A 182 7.79 -8.39 -16.91
CA ALA A 182 7.47 -7.03 -16.48
C ALA A 182 6.39 -7.05 -15.39
N VAL A 183 5.37 -7.91 -15.56
CA VAL A 183 4.30 -8.11 -14.58
C VAL A 183 4.83 -8.67 -13.26
N GLU A 184 5.74 -9.63 -13.28
CA GLU A 184 6.43 -10.19 -12.09
C GLU A 184 7.13 -9.12 -11.26
N ARG A 185 7.83 -8.20 -11.93
CA ARG A 185 8.51 -7.08 -11.27
C ARG A 185 7.51 -6.07 -10.71
N ALA A 186 6.51 -5.70 -11.51
CA ALA A 186 5.50 -4.73 -11.13
C ALA A 186 4.69 -5.20 -9.92
N VAL A 187 4.20 -6.45 -9.93
CA VAL A 187 3.36 -6.98 -8.84
C VAL A 187 4.12 -7.06 -7.53
N ALA A 188 5.43 -7.37 -7.54
CA ALA A 188 6.24 -7.46 -6.34
C ALA A 188 6.26 -6.15 -5.52
N HIS A 189 6.09 -5.00 -6.15
CA HIS A 189 6.02 -3.71 -5.45
C HIS A 189 4.78 -3.57 -4.56
N PHE A 190 3.69 -4.29 -4.85
CA PHE A 190 2.43 -4.24 -4.10
C PHE A 190 2.35 -5.25 -2.95
N LEU A 191 3.22 -6.27 -3.00
CA LEU A 191 3.19 -7.39 -2.07
C LEU A 191 3.96 -7.06 -0.78
N PRO A 192 3.75 -7.79 0.34
CA PRO A 192 4.58 -7.61 1.53
C PRO A 192 6.04 -7.95 1.23
N GLU A 193 6.94 -7.68 2.18
CA GLU A 193 8.33 -8.10 2.05
C GLU A 193 8.43 -9.62 1.81
N ALA A 194 9.37 -10.03 0.96
CA ALA A 194 9.57 -11.44 0.67
C ALA A 194 10.10 -12.14 1.91
N ALA A 195 9.50 -13.28 2.28
CA ALA A 195 9.99 -14.10 3.37
C ALA A 195 11.43 -14.55 3.10
N SER A 196 12.27 -14.52 4.13
CA SER A 196 13.64 -15.03 4.04
C SER A 196 13.61 -16.56 3.80
N GLY A 197 14.08 -17.01 2.64
CA GLY A 197 14.20 -18.42 2.29
C GLY A 197 13.49 -18.80 0.99
N SER A 198 13.78 -20.01 0.51
CA SER A 198 13.12 -20.55 -0.69
C SER A 198 11.76 -21.13 -0.31
N ARG A 199 10.67 -20.40 -0.56
CA ARG A 199 9.35 -21.03 -0.59
C ARG A 199 9.22 -21.87 -1.86
N VAL A 200 9.00 -23.16 -1.66
CA VAL A 200 8.68 -24.11 -2.73
C VAL A 200 7.32 -23.73 -3.29
N VAL A 201 7.17 -23.79 -4.62
CA VAL A 201 5.87 -23.58 -5.28
C VAL A 201 4.84 -24.51 -4.65
N PRO A 202 3.66 -24.02 -4.24
CA PRO A 202 2.61 -24.88 -3.70
C PRO A 202 2.33 -26.06 -4.64
N ALA A 203 2.25 -27.26 -4.06
CA ALA A 203 1.87 -28.45 -4.82
C ALA A 203 0.46 -28.26 -5.39
N GLY A 204 0.23 -28.72 -6.62
CA GLY A 204 -1.09 -28.65 -7.25
C GLY A 204 -1.29 -27.53 -8.27
N ILE A 205 -0.38 -26.55 -8.36
CA ILE A 205 -0.44 -25.52 -9.40
C ILE A 205 -0.09 -26.11 -10.77
N ARG A 206 -1.03 -26.06 -11.69
CA ARG A 206 -0.97 -26.54 -13.09
C ARG A 206 -0.81 -25.37 -14.05
N GLY A 207 -0.21 -25.65 -15.21
CA GLY A 207 0.07 -24.65 -16.24
C GLY A 207 1.48 -24.07 -16.11
N ARG A 208 2.03 -23.58 -17.23
CA ARG A 208 3.43 -23.13 -17.27
C ARG A 208 3.56 -21.68 -16.78
N LEU A 209 2.63 -20.82 -17.18
CA LEU A 209 2.58 -19.43 -16.77
C LEU A 209 2.24 -19.32 -15.28
N GLU A 210 1.26 -20.08 -14.83
CA GLU A 210 0.76 -20.12 -13.46
C GLU A 210 1.86 -20.59 -12.51
N ARG A 211 2.56 -21.69 -12.84
CA ARG A 211 3.70 -22.15 -12.02
C ARG A 211 4.80 -21.10 -11.92
N ARG A 212 5.08 -20.39 -13.01
CA ARG A 212 6.08 -19.31 -13.05
C ARG A 212 5.66 -18.13 -12.16
N MET A 213 4.43 -17.63 -12.32
CA MET A 213 3.89 -16.55 -11.49
C MET A 213 3.84 -16.96 -10.01
N ALA A 214 3.43 -18.19 -9.72
CA ALA A 214 3.40 -18.73 -8.36
C ALA A 214 4.79 -18.77 -7.69
N GLN A 215 5.88 -19.00 -8.42
CA GLN A 215 7.25 -18.94 -7.87
C GLN A 215 7.60 -17.55 -7.34
N VAL A 216 7.11 -16.50 -8.00
CA VAL A 216 7.31 -15.12 -7.56
C VAL A 216 6.37 -14.82 -6.39
N LEU A 217 5.08 -15.06 -6.57
CA LEU A 217 4.04 -14.70 -5.59
C LEU A 217 4.19 -15.45 -4.26
N ALA A 218 4.57 -16.74 -4.28
CA ALA A 218 4.67 -17.55 -3.07
C ALA A 218 5.74 -17.02 -2.10
N ARG A 219 6.75 -16.27 -2.57
CA ARG A 219 7.75 -15.62 -1.72
C ARG A 219 7.15 -14.56 -0.81
N HIS A 220 6.03 -13.97 -1.23
CA HIS A 220 5.38 -12.87 -0.53
C HIS A 220 4.11 -13.31 0.22
N GLY A 221 3.56 -14.50 -0.05
CA GLY A 221 2.29 -14.86 0.58
C GLY A 221 1.80 -16.24 0.21
N HIS A 222 0.57 -16.52 0.63
CA HIS A 222 -0.17 -17.69 0.18
C HIS A 222 -0.58 -17.51 -1.28
N VAL A 223 -0.55 -18.61 -2.04
CA VAL A 223 -0.95 -18.67 -3.46
C VAL A 223 -1.71 -19.96 -3.67
N GLU A 224 -2.86 -19.87 -4.30
CA GLU A 224 -3.68 -21.02 -4.68
C GLU A 224 -4.11 -20.92 -6.15
N GLN A 225 -4.36 -22.07 -6.77
CA GLN A 225 -4.94 -22.11 -8.11
C GLN A 225 -6.46 -22.28 -8.01
N LEU A 226 -7.19 -21.41 -8.70
CA LEU A 226 -8.64 -21.41 -8.75
C LEU A 226 -9.17 -22.44 -9.75
N GLU A 227 -10.47 -22.76 -9.67
CA GLU A 227 -11.14 -23.68 -10.60
C GLU A 227 -11.05 -23.20 -12.06
N GLN A 228 -11.07 -21.88 -12.28
CA GLN A 228 -10.91 -21.24 -13.59
C GLN A 228 -9.46 -21.21 -14.08
N LYS A 229 -8.55 -21.95 -13.41
CA LYS A 229 -7.12 -22.12 -13.72
C LYS A 229 -6.23 -20.89 -13.48
N GLY A 230 -6.79 -19.74 -13.12
CA GLY A 230 -6.04 -18.58 -12.63
C GLY A 230 -5.46 -18.81 -11.23
N LEU A 231 -4.71 -17.84 -10.72
CA LEU A 231 -4.16 -17.90 -9.36
C LEU A 231 -4.81 -16.85 -8.48
N ALA A 232 -5.15 -17.19 -7.24
CA ALA A 232 -5.40 -16.21 -6.19
C ALA A 232 -4.17 -16.09 -5.28
N PHE A 233 -3.90 -14.87 -4.79
CA PHE A 233 -2.78 -14.61 -3.89
C PHE A 233 -3.09 -13.46 -2.92
N GLY A 234 -2.29 -13.40 -1.85
CA GLY A 234 -2.40 -12.38 -0.81
C GLY A 234 -3.10 -12.89 0.45
N SER A 235 -3.33 -11.98 1.39
CA SER A 235 -3.99 -12.24 2.67
C SER A 235 -5.09 -11.21 2.88
N GLY A 236 -6.21 -11.60 3.49
CA GLY A 236 -7.40 -10.74 3.61
C GLY A 236 -7.23 -9.41 4.36
N SER A 237 -6.08 -9.15 4.99
CA SER A 237 -5.78 -7.90 5.70
C SER A 237 -5.09 -6.82 4.86
N GLY A 238 -4.71 -7.09 3.60
CA GLY A 238 -4.05 -6.12 2.72
C GLY A 238 -4.34 -6.39 1.24
N PRO A 239 -3.56 -5.82 0.31
CA PRO A 239 -3.68 -6.10 -1.11
C PRO A 239 -3.62 -7.60 -1.38
N TYR A 240 -4.66 -8.07 -2.07
CA TYR A 240 -4.79 -9.42 -2.57
C TYR A 240 -5.12 -9.34 -4.05
N GLY A 241 -5.06 -10.46 -4.77
CA GLY A 241 -5.29 -10.38 -6.19
C GLY A 241 -5.45 -11.72 -6.88
N HIS A 242 -5.61 -11.60 -8.19
CA HIS A 242 -5.80 -12.70 -9.09
C HIS A 242 -4.88 -12.57 -10.31
N VAL A 243 -4.22 -13.66 -10.67
CA VAL A 243 -3.51 -13.80 -11.95
C VAL A 243 -4.46 -14.49 -12.93
N ALA A 244 -4.74 -13.81 -14.05
CA ALA A 244 -5.57 -14.39 -15.10
C ALA A 244 -4.92 -15.67 -15.67
N PRO A 245 -5.72 -16.69 -16.03
CA PRO A 245 -5.20 -17.90 -16.65
C PRO A 245 -4.51 -17.56 -17.98
N ALA A 246 -3.51 -18.37 -18.35
CA ALA A 246 -2.87 -18.25 -19.66
C ALA A 246 -3.89 -18.34 -20.80
N PHE A 247 -3.81 -17.41 -21.75
CA PHE A 247 -4.64 -17.45 -22.95
C PHE A 247 -4.46 -18.75 -23.75
N ASP A 248 -3.20 -19.21 -23.87
CA ASP A 248 -2.84 -20.53 -24.39
C ASP A 248 -2.12 -21.35 -23.30
N PRO A 249 -2.82 -22.30 -22.65
CA PRO A 249 -2.23 -23.15 -21.61
C PRO A 249 -1.11 -24.09 -22.10
N ALA A 250 -1.04 -24.38 -23.41
CA ALA A 250 -0.01 -25.25 -23.99
C ALA A 250 1.29 -24.48 -24.29
N ALA A 251 1.21 -23.16 -24.46
CA ALA A 251 2.35 -22.32 -24.76
C ALA A 251 3.43 -22.36 -23.66
N ARG A 252 4.68 -22.18 -24.08
CA ARG A 252 5.80 -21.99 -23.15
C ARG A 252 5.69 -20.61 -22.49
N ALA A 253 6.00 -20.53 -21.20
CA ALA A 253 6.00 -19.29 -20.42
C ALA A 253 7.36 -18.56 -20.54
N HIS A 254 7.58 -17.94 -21.70
CA HIS A 254 8.74 -17.08 -21.96
C HIS A 254 8.58 -15.72 -21.28
N ASP A 255 9.66 -14.95 -21.18
CA ASP A 255 9.63 -13.60 -20.57
C ASP A 255 8.65 -12.64 -21.24
N THR A 256 8.35 -12.87 -22.52
CA THR A 256 7.43 -12.09 -23.35
C THR A 256 6.00 -12.62 -23.36
N THR A 257 5.73 -13.76 -22.71
CA THR A 257 4.38 -14.34 -22.65
C THR A 257 3.44 -13.33 -21.99
N PRO A 258 2.29 -13.00 -22.60
CA PRO A 258 1.33 -12.09 -22.00
C PRO A 258 0.81 -12.61 -20.66
N ALA A 259 0.74 -11.74 -19.67
CA ALA A 259 0.16 -11.99 -18.36
C ALA A 259 -0.70 -10.80 -17.92
N SER A 260 -1.70 -11.08 -17.09
CA SER A 260 -2.54 -10.07 -16.46
C SER A 260 -2.69 -10.39 -14.98
N VAL A 261 -2.57 -9.37 -14.14
CA VAL A 261 -2.80 -9.45 -12.71
C VAL A 261 -3.78 -8.35 -12.32
N ASP A 262 -4.81 -8.74 -11.59
CA ASP A 262 -5.75 -7.82 -10.95
C ASP A 262 -5.44 -7.83 -9.44
N LEU A 263 -5.15 -6.66 -8.90
CA LEU A 263 -4.94 -6.42 -7.48
C LEU A 263 -6.15 -5.67 -6.93
N HIS A 264 -6.57 -6.05 -5.74
CA HIS A 264 -7.66 -5.45 -5.00
C HIS A 264 -7.13 -4.84 -3.71
N ALA A 265 -7.93 -3.97 -3.13
CA ALA A 265 -7.63 -3.34 -1.85
C ALA A 265 -6.31 -2.50 -1.84
N VAL A 266 -5.95 -1.85 -2.96
CA VAL A 266 -4.76 -0.98 -3.04
C VAL A 266 -5.09 0.47 -2.69
N GLY A 267 -4.62 0.97 -1.54
CA GLY A 267 -4.87 2.34 -1.12
C GLY A 267 -4.26 3.40 -2.05
N VAL A 268 -4.91 4.56 -2.17
CA VAL A 268 -4.43 5.70 -2.99
C VAL A 268 -3.03 6.16 -2.55
N ASP A 269 -2.80 6.30 -1.25
CA ASP A 269 -1.47 6.67 -0.71
C ASP A 269 -0.41 5.64 -1.11
N PHE A 270 -0.75 4.35 -1.10
CA PHE A 270 0.19 3.32 -1.53
C PHE A 270 0.53 3.45 -3.03
N LEU A 271 -0.48 3.66 -3.89
CA LEU A 271 -0.26 3.91 -5.32
C LEU A 271 0.62 5.14 -5.58
N VAL A 272 0.36 6.25 -4.87
CA VAL A 272 1.17 7.47 -4.97
C VAL A 272 2.61 7.22 -4.56
N SER A 273 2.83 6.49 -3.46
CA SER A 273 4.17 6.11 -3.00
C SER A 273 4.93 5.23 -4.00
N LEU A 274 4.20 4.41 -4.76
CA LEU A 274 4.77 3.51 -5.77
C LEU A 274 5.01 4.19 -7.13
N ALA A 275 4.58 5.44 -7.33
CA ALA A 275 4.74 6.12 -8.61
C ALA A 275 6.17 6.07 -9.19
N PRO A 276 7.26 6.29 -8.41
CA PRO A 276 8.64 6.19 -8.92
C PRO A 276 9.01 4.81 -9.48
N HIS A 277 8.33 3.75 -9.05
CA HIS A 277 8.56 2.37 -9.48
C HIS A 277 7.64 1.95 -10.64
N LEU A 278 6.42 2.48 -10.69
CA LEU A 278 5.40 2.11 -11.67
C LEU A 278 5.43 2.99 -12.94
N ALA A 279 6.18 4.07 -12.90
CA ALA A 279 6.32 5.04 -13.99
C ALA A 279 7.71 5.02 -14.66
N ARG A 280 8.57 4.05 -14.32
CA ARG A 280 9.90 3.88 -14.93
C ARG A 280 10.01 2.56 -15.66
#